data_AF-A0A840QTN4-F1
#
_entry.id   AF-A0A840QTN4-F1
#
_cell.length_a   1.000
_cell.length_b   1.000
_cell.length_c   1.000
_cell.angle_alpha   90.00
_cell.angle_beta   90.00
_cell.angle_gamma   90.00
#
_symmetry.space_group_name_H-M   'P 1'
#
loop_
_entity.id
_entity.type
_entity.pdbx_description
1 polymer ?
#
loop_
_entity_poly.entity_id
_entity_poly.type
_entity_poly.pdbx_seq_one_letter_code
_entity_poly.pdbx_strand_id
1 'polypeptide(L)' 'MRGPTDGRKAKMDVLYQRMDQLMSTLEEMDPEKAGVEDIDRLIDMLDDLEKKCQQLRQQQGEA' A
#
# COMPACT_ATOMS: atom_id res chain seq x y z
N MET A 1 18.37 -21.88 -8.35
CA MET A 1 17.25 -21.50 -9.22
C MET A 1 16.28 -20.66 -8.40
N ARG A 2 16.09 -19.38 -8.76
CA ARG A 2 15.10 -18.50 -8.12
C ARG A 2 13.78 -18.71 -8.86
N GLY A 3 12.78 -19.26 -8.18
CA GLY A 3 11.52 -19.64 -8.82
C GLY A 3 10.61 -18.43 -9.06
N PRO A 4 9.59 -18.53 -9.94
CA PRO A 4 8.60 -17.47 -10.17
C PRO A 4 7.78 -17.10 -8.91
N THR A 5 7.93 -17.84 -7.81
CA THR A 5 7.40 -17.52 -6.47
C THR A 5 8.11 -16.34 -5.80
N ASP A 6 9.41 -16.14 -6.06
CA ASP A 6 10.20 -15.12 -5.35
C ASP A 6 9.86 -13.69 -5.77
N GLY A 7 9.51 -13.48 -7.04
CA GLY A 7 9.05 -12.18 -7.53
C GLY A 7 7.66 -11.81 -6.99
N ARG A 8 6.80 -12.81 -6.75
CA ARG A 8 5.46 -12.61 -6.16
C ARG A 8 5.54 -12.24 -4.69
N LYS A 9 6.40 -12.95 -3.93
CA LYS A 9 6.64 -12.64 -2.52
C LYS A 9 7.23 -11.24 -2.35
N ALA A 10 8.23 -10.88 -3.15
CA ALA A 10 8.82 -9.54 -3.14
C ALA A 10 7.79 -8.43 -3.48
N LYS A 11 6.87 -8.67 -4.42
CA LYS A 11 5.80 -7.71 -4.74
C LYS A 11 4.81 -7.53 -3.59
N MET A 12 4.50 -8.59 -2.85
CA MET A 12 3.68 -8.50 -1.63
C MET A 12 4.41 -7.81 -0.49
N ASP A 13 5.70 -8.12 -0.28
CA ASP A 13 6.51 -7.49 0.77
C ASP A 13 6.57 -5.96 0.59
N VAL A 14 6.63 -5.48 -0.67
CA VAL A 14 6.57 -4.03 -0.99
C VAL A 14 5.22 -3.41 -0.61
N LEU A 15 4.11 -4.13 -0.77
CA LEU A 15 2.78 -3.63 -0.35
C LEU A 15 2.66 -3.57 1.16
N TYR A 16 3.14 -4.61 1.87
CA TYR A 16 3.20 -4.60 3.33
C TYR A 16 4.03 -3.43 3.84
N GLN A 17 5.20 -3.17 3.23
CA GLN A 17 6.04 -2.05 3.59
C GLN A 17 5.35 -0.69 3.35
N ARG A 18 4.59 -0.54 2.26
CA ARG A 18 3.81 0.69 2.01
C ARG A 18 2.66 0.88 3.00
N MET A 19 2.03 -0.22 3.41
CA MET A 19 0.95 -0.20 4.41
C MET A 19 1.50 0.18 5.78
N ASP A 20 2.68 -0.34 6.13
CA ASP A 20 3.42 0.01 7.35
C ASP A 20 3.79 1.51 7.38
N GLN A 21 4.28 2.05 6.26
CA GLN A 21 4.57 3.48 6.12
C GLN A 21 3.33 4.36 6.30
N LEU A 22 2.16 3.93 5.79
CA LEU A 22 0.91 4.63 5.99
C LEU A 22 0.48 4.61 7.46
N MET A 23 0.62 3.46 8.13
CA MET A 23 0.33 3.34 9.58
C MET A 23 1.23 4.26 10.41
N SER A 24 2.54 4.28 10.15
CA SER A 24 3.46 5.21 10.84
C SER A 24 3.10 6.67 10.61
N THR A 25 2.71 7.03 9.38
CA THR A 25 2.27 8.39 9.07
C THR A 25 1.02 8.74 9.87
N LEU A 26 0.07 7.82 9.98
CA LEU A 26 -1.16 8.02 10.74
C LEU A 26 -0.91 8.10 12.25
N GLU A 27 0.06 7.35 12.78
CA GLU A 27 0.48 7.41 14.18
C GLU A 27 1.20 8.72 14.53
N GLU A 28 1.94 9.30 13.59
CA GLU A 28 2.64 10.58 13.76
C GLU A 28 1.73 11.80 13.61
N MET A 29 0.51 11.62 13.08
CA MET A 29 -0.45 12.70 12.89
C MET A 29 -1.09 13.13 14.21
N ASP A 30 -1.03 14.44 14.48
CA ASP A 30 -1.73 15.06 15.61
C ASP A 30 -3.21 15.27 15.26
N PRO A 31 -4.15 14.56 15.91
CA PRO A 31 -5.58 14.64 15.59
C PRO A 31 -6.18 16.03 15.86
N GLU A 32 -5.55 16.86 16.70
CA GLU A 32 -6.02 18.22 16.95
C GLU A 32 -5.60 19.20 15.84
N LYS A 33 -4.60 18.85 15.04
CA LYS A 33 -4.11 19.65 13.91
C LYS A 33 -4.47 19.09 12.54
N ALA A 34 -4.80 17.79 12.47
CA ALA A 34 -5.17 17.13 11.23
C ALA A 34 -6.41 17.79 10.62
N GLY A 35 -6.22 18.38 9.44
CA GLY A 35 -7.28 18.99 8.65
C GLY A 35 -7.89 18.03 7.63
N VAL A 36 -8.88 18.52 6.90
CA VAL A 36 -9.50 17.77 5.79
C VAL A 36 -8.45 17.41 4.73
N GLU A 37 -7.49 18.30 4.47
CA GLU A 37 -6.40 18.07 3.51
C GLU A 37 -5.49 16.89 3.89
N ASP A 38 -5.28 16.66 5.19
CA ASP A 38 -4.47 15.53 5.66
C ASP A 38 -5.24 14.22 5.52
N ILE A 39 -6.56 14.26 5.75
CA ILE A 39 -7.46 13.12 5.52
C ILE A 39 -7.51 12.78 4.02
N ASP A 40 -7.60 13.78 3.14
CA ASP A 40 -7.58 13.57 1.70
C ASP A 40 -6.27 12.91 1.25
N ARG A 41 -5.12 13.32 1.81
CA ARG A 41 -3.82 12.67 1.54
C ARG A 41 -3.77 11.22 2.00
N LEU A 42 -4.32 10.91 3.17
CA LEU A 42 -4.40 9.54 3.68
C LEU A 42 -5.27 8.66 2.78
N ILE A 43 -6.41 9.19 2.31
CA ILE A 43 -7.31 8.51 1.39
C ILE A 43 -6.61 8.26 0.05
N ASP A 44 -5.92 9.25 -0.49
CA ASP A 44 -5.15 9.09 -1.74
C ASP A 44 -4.08 7.99 -1.61
N MET A 45 -3.35 7.94 -0.48
CA MET A 45 -2.34 6.91 -0.24
C MET A 45 -2.96 5.51 -0.13
N LEU A 46 -4.16 5.39 0.46
CA LEU A 46 -4.92 4.14 0.55
C LEU A 46 -5.40 3.67 -0.83
N ASP A 47 -5.97 4.57 -1.64
CA ASP A 47 -6.40 4.30 -3.01
C ASP A 47 -5.22 3.82 -3.87
N ASP A 48 -4.06 4.43 -3.68
CA ASP A 48 -2.83 4.07 -4.39
C ASP A 48 -2.29 2.70 -3.99
N LEU A 49 -2.52 2.28 -2.74
CA LEU A 49 -2.21 0.93 -2.25
C LEU A 49 -3.19 -0.07 -2.86
N GLU A 50 -4.48 0.25 -2.89
CA GLU A 50 -5.53 -0.60 -3.44
C GLU A 50 -5.32 -0.85 -4.94
N LYS A 51 -5.05 0.19 -5.72
CA LYS A 51 -4.73 0.08 -7.16
C LYS A 51 -3.55 -0.86 -7.40
N LYS A 52 -2.50 -0.78 -6.58
CA LYS A 52 -1.34 -1.67 -6.69
C LYS A 52 -1.69 -3.12 -6.33
N CYS A 53 -2.50 -3.32 -5.29
CA CYS A 53 -3.02 -4.65 -4.94
C CYS A 53 -3.88 -5.23 -6.07
N GLN A 54 -4.74 -4.42 -6.68
CA GLN A 54 -5.61 -4.82 -7.77
C GLN A 54 -4.80 -5.17 -9.03
N GLN A 55 -3.79 -4.38 -9.39
CA GLN A 55 -2.87 -4.69 -10.49
C GLN A 55 -2.13 -6.01 -10.26
N LEU A 56 -1.69 -6.28 -9.03
CA LEU A 56 -1.09 -7.57 -8.69
C LEU A 56 -2.08 -8.73 -8.78
N ARG A 57 -3.35 -8.51 -8.38
CA ARG A 57 -4.41 -9.53 -8.52
C ARG A 57 -4.79 -9.77 -9.98
N GLN A 58 -4.84 -8.74 -10.81
CA GLN A 58 -5.09 -8.87 -12.24
C GLN A 58 -3.95 -9.61 -12.94
N GLN A 59 -2.69 -9.28 -12.61
CA GLN A 59 -1.52 -10.06 -13.04
C GLN A 59 -1.52 -11.52 -12.54
N GLN A 60 -2.36 -11.87 -11.56
CA GLN A 60 -2.54 -13.24 -11.05
C GLN A 60 -3.74 -13.98 -11.65
N GLY A 61 -4.72 -13.27 -12.21
CA GLY A 61 -5.95 -13.84 -12.78
C GLY A 61 -5.86 -14.20 -14.27
N GLU A 62 -4.79 -13.79 -14.95
CA GLU A 62 -4.45 -14.22 -16.30
C GLU A 62 -3.39 -15.34 -16.22
N ALA A 63 -3.81 -16.55 -15.85
CA ALA A 63 -3.03 -17.77 -15.93
C ALA A 63 -3.93 -18.95 -16.34
#